data_AF-A0A7J4VA47-F1
#
_entry.id   AF-A0A7J4VA47-F1
#
_cell.length_a   1.000
_cell.length_b   1.000
_cell.length_c   1.000
_cell.angle_alpha   90.00
_cell.angle_beta   90.00
_cell.angle_gamma   90.00
#
_symmetry.space_group_name_H-M   'P 1'
#
loop_
_entity.id
_entity.type
_entity.pdbx_description
1 polymer ?
#
loop_
_entity_poly.entity_id
_entity_poly.type
_entity_poly.pdbx_seq_one_letter_code
_entity_poly.pdbx_strand_id
1 'polypeptide(L)'
;FPDEYFHIGGDEVKPDHWKSNPDIQKFMVNNNIKDEHDLQAYFNKRILKILQKNNKKMVGWDEILQPEMPKEIVIHSWRGKKALLQASKDGYKVILSNGWYIDLNQSTAFHYTNHPISPDTVLPAEQMANILGGEATMWAEMVTHENVDSRIWPRTAAIAERLWSPNTVNDVQDMYRRLDRISLQLEEVGLLHEKNHLMMLRRLTGGEDIKPLKMLVDILEPVKEYKRHRLGVKYTQYSPYTRTVDASRADAKVARQFNENVDLLIDSRDASAVGRLLSQIDHWKSGLTDLEGVINRNPILHEIRPHAATLAALVEMLPEMITSVSGGKKVNQSQIDKGNELLKNVIPWGQAEMPVLKGFERLLKACAP
;
A
#
# COMPACT_ATOMS: atom_id res chain seq x y z
N PHE A 1 15.57 -19.69 -17.48
CA PHE A 1 14.32 -20.00 -16.76
C PHE A 1 13.89 -21.43 -17.08
N PRO A 2 14.25 -22.41 -16.22
CA PRO A 2 13.89 -23.81 -16.44
C PRO A 2 12.41 -24.11 -16.20
N ASP A 3 11.74 -23.30 -15.36
CA ASP A 3 10.30 -23.36 -15.08
C ASP A 3 9.45 -23.37 -16.37
N GLU A 4 8.30 -24.03 -16.34
CA GLU A 4 7.46 -24.21 -17.51
C GLU A 4 6.69 -22.94 -17.92
N TYR A 5 6.59 -21.93 -17.07
CA TYR A 5 5.83 -20.71 -17.35
C TYR A 5 6.71 -19.59 -17.92
N PHE A 6 6.14 -18.78 -18.80
CA PHE A 6 6.77 -17.57 -19.31
C PHE A 6 5.76 -16.44 -19.44
N HIS A 7 5.95 -15.36 -18.66
CA HIS A 7 5.07 -14.19 -18.68
C HIS A 7 5.42 -13.25 -19.83
N ILE A 8 4.46 -12.91 -20.68
CA ILE A 8 4.66 -12.05 -21.87
C ILE A 8 4.22 -10.59 -21.66
N GLY A 9 3.66 -10.29 -20.49
CA GLY A 9 3.06 -8.98 -20.21
C GLY A 9 1.73 -8.83 -20.94
N GLY A 10 1.62 -7.79 -21.78
CA GLY A 10 0.43 -7.53 -22.61
C GLY A 10 -0.52 -6.47 -22.05
N ASP A 11 -0.09 -5.77 -20.99
CA ASP A 11 -0.81 -4.71 -20.30
C ASP A 11 -0.72 -3.35 -21.01
N GLU A 12 -1.74 -2.52 -20.78
CA GLU A 12 -1.74 -1.07 -21.08
C GLU A 12 -1.36 -0.67 -22.52
N VAL A 13 -1.60 -1.54 -23.49
CA VAL A 13 -1.33 -1.25 -24.90
C VAL A 13 -2.18 -0.07 -25.38
N LYS A 14 -1.51 1.02 -25.77
CA LYS A 14 -2.15 2.20 -26.36
C LYS A 14 -2.18 2.07 -27.89
N PRO A 15 -3.36 1.93 -28.51
CA PRO A 15 -3.47 1.66 -29.95
C PRO A 15 -3.11 2.85 -30.84
N ASP A 16 -2.97 4.06 -30.30
CA ASP A 16 -2.80 5.30 -31.06
C ASP A 16 -1.59 5.26 -32.00
N HIS A 17 -0.48 4.67 -31.57
CA HIS A 17 0.73 4.53 -32.40
C HIS A 17 0.55 3.52 -33.54
N TRP A 18 -0.30 2.51 -33.36
CA TRP A 18 -0.63 1.54 -34.40
C TRP A 18 -1.57 2.16 -35.44
N LYS A 19 -2.55 2.94 -34.98
CA LYS A 19 -3.46 3.73 -35.81
C LYS A 19 -2.73 4.73 -36.67
N SER A 20 -1.73 5.42 -36.11
CA SER A 20 -1.00 6.47 -36.82
C SER A 20 0.10 5.95 -37.75
N ASN A 21 0.39 4.64 -37.78
CA ASN A 21 1.50 4.08 -38.54
C ASN A 21 1.00 3.42 -39.84
N PRO A 22 1.31 3.98 -41.04
CA PRO A 22 0.85 3.46 -42.32
C PRO A 22 1.26 2.00 -42.60
N ASP A 23 2.44 1.57 -42.16
CA ASP A 23 2.92 0.21 -42.38
C ASP A 23 2.14 -0.81 -41.53
N ILE A 24 1.79 -0.43 -40.30
CA ILE A 24 0.95 -1.26 -39.42
C ILE A 24 -0.46 -1.36 -39.98
N GLN A 25 -1.04 -0.25 -40.43
CA GLN A 25 -2.36 -0.24 -41.07
C GLN A 25 -2.37 -1.13 -42.33
N LYS A 26 -1.35 -1.02 -43.18
CA LYS A 26 -1.18 -1.88 -44.36
C LYS A 26 -1.02 -3.35 -43.97
N PHE A 27 -0.26 -3.64 -42.92
CA PHE A 27 -0.11 -5.00 -42.38
C PHE A 27 -1.47 -5.57 -41.92
N MET A 28 -2.27 -4.77 -41.20
CA MET A 28 -3.59 -5.19 -40.73
C MET A 28 -4.51 -5.55 -41.89
N VAL A 29 -4.59 -4.69 -42.92
CA VAL A 29 -5.36 -4.96 -44.14
C VAL A 29 -4.89 -6.23 -44.84
N ASN A 30 -3.58 -6.40 -45.04
CA ASN A 30 -3.01 -7.56 -45.73
C ASN A 30 -3.23 -8.89 -44.98
N ASN A 31 -3.44 -8.84 -43.65
CA ASN A 31 -3.63 -10.01 -42.81
C ASN A 31 -5.08 -10.17 -42.31
N ASN A 32 -6.03 -9.41 -42.85
CA ASN A 32 -7.45 -9.42 -42.46
C ASN A 32 -7.68 -9.18 -40.94
N ILE A 33 -6.88 -8.29 -40.35
CA ILE A 33 -6.99 -7.91 -38.93
C ILE A 33 -7.90 -6.69 -38.84
N LYS A 34 -8.98 -6.77 -38.06
CA LYS A 34 -10.07 -5.77 -38.07
C LYS A 34 -9.73 -4.51 -37.27
N ASP A 35 -9.12 -4.70 -36.11
CA ASP A 35 -8.82 -3.63 -35.17
C ASP A 35 -7.56 -3.94 -34.35
N GLU A 36 -7.20 -3.03 -33.44
CA GLU A 36 -5.98 -3.15 -32.66
C GLU A 36 -6.05 -4.27 -31.61
N HIS A 37 -7.24 -4.66 -31.15
CA HIS A 37 -7.40 -5.81 -30.27
C HIS A 37 -7.08 -7.10 -31.02
N ASP A 38 -7.59 -7.24 -32.26
CA ASP A 38 -7.25 -8.36 -33.15
C ASP A 38 -5.75 -8.35 -33.50
N LEU A 39 -5.13 -7.18 -33.65
CA LEU A 39 -3.69 -7.06 -33.89
C LEU A 39 -2.87 -7.54 -32.70
N GLN A 40 -3.24 -7.16 -31.48
CA GLN A 40 -2.60 -7.65 -30.25
C GLN A 40 -2.80 -9.16 -30.10
N ALA A 41 -3.99 -9.66 -30.40
CA ALA A 41 -4.28 -11.10 -30.39
C ALA A 41 -3.40 -11.86 -31.40
N TYR A 42 -3.25 -11.32 -32.62
CA TYR A 42 -2.35 -11.87 -33.64
C TYR A 42 -0.90 -11.93 -33.14
N PHE A 43 -0.41 -10.85 -32.54
CA PHE A 43 0.93 -10.79 -31.95
C PHE A 43 1.11 -11.86 -30.85
N ASN A 44 0.18 -11.93 -29.90
CA ASN A 44 0.21 -12.90 -28.80
C ASN A 44 0.17 -14.35 -29.33
N LYS A 45 -0.65 -14.65 -30.34
CA LYS A 45 -0.69 -15.98 -31.00
C LYS A 45 0.66 -16.35 -31.64
N ARG A 46 1.42 -15.38 -32.18
CA ARG A 46 2.78 -15.63 -32.70
C ARG A 46 3.76 -15.95 -31.59
N ILE A 47 3.72 -15.20 -30.48
CA ILE A 47 4.56 -15.47 -29.30
C ILE A 47 4.24 -16.85 -28.71
N LEU A 48 2.96 -17.21 -28.64
CA LEU A 48 2.53 -18.52 -28.14
C LEU A 48 3.17 -19.67 -28.91
N LYS A 49 3.20 -19.61 -30.24
CA LYS A 49 3.87 -20.64 -31.06
C LYS A 49 5.37 -20.75 -30.76
N ILE A 50 6.03 -19.65 -30.42
CA ILE A 50 7.45 -19.65 -30.03
C ILE A 50 7.60 -20.32 -28.66
N LEU A 51 6.76 -19.96 -27.67
CA LEU A 51 6.79 -20.55 -26.34
C LEU A 51 6.50 -22.05 -26.37
N GLN A 52 5.50 -22.50 -27.14
CA GLN A 52 5.18 -23.92 -27.32
C GLN A 52 6.35 -24.72 -27.88
N LYS A 53 7.08 -24.19 -28.89
CA LYS A 53 8.30 -24.83 -29.41
C LYS A 53 9.41 -24.99 -28.37
N ASN A 54 9.39 -24.16 -27.32
CA ASN A 54 10.33 -24.20 -26.21
C ASN A 54 9.75 -24.90 -24.96
N ASN A 55 8.62 -25.62 -25.11
CA ASN A 55 7.90 -26.29 -24.03
C ASN A 55 7.54 -25.35 -22.87
N LYS A 56 7.11 -24.12 -23.21
CA LYS A 56 6.67 -23.10 -22.24
C LYS A 56 5.17 -22.84 -22.33
N LYS A 57 4.53 -22.70 -21.18
CA LYS A 57 3.16 -22.23 -20.97
C LYS A 57 3.17 -20.70 -20.89
N MET A 58 2.32 -20.07 -21.68
CA MET A 58 2.19 -18.61 -21.68
C MET A 58 1.44 -18.13 -20.44
N VAL A 59 1.96 -17.07 -19.82
CA VAL A 59 1.24 -16.25 -18.83
C VAL A 59 1.17 -14.82 -19.37
N GLY A 60 0.08 -14.11 -19.13
CA GLY A 60 0.01 -12.69 -19.46
C GLY A 60 -1.09 -11.98 -18.69
N TRP A 61 -1.03 -10.66 -18.67
CA TRP A 61 -2.05 -9.83 -18.04
C TRP A 61 -3.41 -10.02 -18.69
N ASP A 62 -4.49 -9.76 -17.95
CA ASP A 62 -5.85 -10.07 -18.38
C ASP A 62 -6.31 -9.40 -19.69
N GLU A 63 -5.59 -8.42 -20.24
CA GLU A 63 -5.75 -7.92 -21.61
C GLU A 63 -5.43 -8.96 -22.71
N ILE A 64 -4.59 -9.96 -22.44
CA ILE A 64 -4.27 -11.00 -23.44
C ILE A 64 -5.43 -11.97 -23.68
N LEU A 65 -6.45 -11.95 -22.82
CA LEU A 65 -7.60 -12.84 -22.92
C LEU A 65 -8.46 -12.47 -24.12
N GLN A 66 -8.51 -13.38 -25.10
CA GLN A 66 -9.33 -13.27 -26.30
C GLN A 66 -10.02 -14.62 -26.55
N PRO A 67 -11.21 -14.67 -27.20
CA PRO A 67 -11.99 -15.90 -27.38
C PRO A 67 -11.22 -17.04 -28.07
N GLU A 68 -10.25 -16.67 -28.90
CA GLU A 68 -9.48 -17.55 -29.76
C GLU A 68 -8.20 -18.12 -29.10
N MET A 69 -7.90 -17.72 -27.86
CA MET A 69 -6.71 -18.18 -27.16
C MET A 69 -6.92 -19.61 -26.63
N PRO A 70 -5.91 -20.48 -26.71
CA PRO A 70 -6.06 -21.83 -26.20
C PRO A 70 -6.08 -21.85 -24.67
N LYS A 71 -6.76 -22.86 -24.11
CA LYS A 71 -6.99 -22.97 -22.65
C LYS A 71 -5.73 -23.28 -21.84
N GLU A 72 -4.61 -23.63 -22.50
CA GLU A 72 -3.34 -23.88 -21.81
C GLU A 72 -2.64 -22.59 -21.31
N ILE A 73 -3.10 -21.40 -21.71
CA ILE A 73 -2.54 -20.14 -21.20
C ILE A 73 -3.04 -19.84 -19.78
N VAL A 74 -2.25 -19.08 -19.04
CA VAL A 74 -2.61 -18.56 -17.72
C VAL A 74 -2.90 -17.06 -17.83
N ILE A 75 -4.04 -16.64 -17.30
CA ILE A 75 -4.45 -15.24 -17.24
C ILE A 75 -4.09 -14.65 -15.87
N HIS A 76 -3.27 -13.61 -15.88
CA HIS A 76 -2.89 -12.87 -14.68
C HIS A 76 -3.83 -11.68 -14.50
N SER A 77 -4.78 -11.80 -13.58
CA SER A 77 -5.81 -10.79 -13.35
C SER A 77 -5.31 -9.69 -12.42
N TRP A 78 -5.27 -8.48 -12.94
CA TRP A 78 -4.65 -7.33 -12.27
C TRP A 78 -5.61 -6.15 -12.12
N ARG A 79 -6.58 -6.02 -13.03
CA ARG A 79 -7.61 -4.97 -13.02
C ARG A 79 -8.76 -5.25 -12.05
N GLY A 80 -9.01 -6.51 -11.68
CA GLY A 80 -10.05 -6.85 -10.71
C GLY A 80 -10.57 -8.28 -10.77
N LYS A 81 -11.25 -8.71 -9.69
CA LYS A 81 -11.82 -10.06 -9.54
C LYS A 81 -12.81 -10.46 -10.63
N LYS A 82 -13.43 -9.50 -11.31
CA LYS A 82 -14.34 -9.77 -12.44
C LYS A 82 -13.62 -10.52 -13.57
N ALA A 83 -12.41 -10.07 -13.94
CA ALA A 83 -11.62 -10.72 -14.99
C ALA A 83 -11.15 -12.11 -14.55
N LEU A 84 -10.74 -12.26 -13.29
CA LEU A 84 -10.42 -13.55 -12.68
C LEU A 84 -11.58 -14.56 -12.78
N LEU A 85 -12.77 -14.17 -12.30
CA LEU A 85 -13.94 -15.06 -12.27
C LEU A 85 -14.40 -15.42 -13.68
N GLN A 86 -14.35 -14.46 -14.62
CA GLN A 86 -14.73 -14.71 -16.01
C GLN A 86 -13.75 -15.69 -16.68
N ALA A 87 -12.44 -15.46 -16.57
CA ALA A 87 -11.44 -16.33 -17.17
C ALA A 87 -11.47 -17.75 -16.58
N SER A 88 -11.68 -17.88 -15.27
CA SER A 88 -11.89 -19.17 -14.60
C SER A 88 -13.13 -19.91 -15.13
N LYS A 89 -14.26 -19.21 -15.30
CA LYS A 89 -15.50 -19.77 -15.89
C LYS A 89 -15.30 -20.22 -17.33
N ASP A 90 -14.49 -19.49 -18.08
CA ASP A 90 -14.15 -19.80 -19.46
C ASP A 90 -13.10 -20.92 -19.58
N GLY A 91 -12.66 -21.51 -18.48
CA GLY A 91 -11.75 -22.67 -18.47
C GLY A 91 -10.27 -22.33 -18.50
N TYR A 92 -9.88 -21.06 -18.35
CA TYR A 92 -8.48 -20.66 -18.27
C TYR A 92 -7.97 -20.76 -16.84
N LYS A 93 -6.69 -21.11 -16.67
CA LYS A 93 -6.02 -20.96 -15.39
C LYS A 93 -5.80 -19.48 -15.08
N VAL A 94 -5.95 -19.07 -13.83
CA VAL A 94 -5.90 -17.67 -13.42
C VAL A 94 -5.11 -17.43 -12.14
N ILE A 95 -4.39 -16.30 -12.08
CA ILE A 95 -3.68 -15.79 -10.90
C ILE A 95 -4.24 -14.39 -10.59
N LEU A 96 -4.43 -14.05 -9.32
CA LEU A 96 -4.84 -12.70 -8.90
C LEU A 96 -3.65 -11.86 -8.43
N SER A 97 -3.50 -10.63 -8.95
CA SER A 97 -2.67 -9.59 -8.35
C SER A 97 -3.47 -8.39 -7.86
N ASN A 98 -4.70 -8.20 -8.35
CA ASN A 98 -5.56 -7.10 -7.92
C ASN A 98 -5.79 -7.14 -6.40
N GLY A 99 -5.55 -6.00 -5.73
CA GLY A 99 -5.62 -5.87 -4.28
C GLY A 99 -4.32 -6.23 -3.55
N TRP A 100 -3.27 -6.69 -4.25
CA TRP A 100 -1.93 -6.96 -3.71
C TRP A 100 -0.82 -6.13 -4.37
N TYR A 101 -1.19 -4.95 -4.84
CA TYR A 101 -0.28 -3.91 -5.32
C TYR A 101 0.36 -3.22 -4.11
N ILE A 102 1.46 -3.79 -3.64
CA ILE A 102 2.11 -3.33 -2.40
C ILE A 102 2.86 -2.01 -2.62
N ASP A 103 3.29 -1.70 -3.85
CA ASP A 103 3.87 -0.41 -4.25
C ASP A 103 2.94 0.79 -3.96
N LEU A 104 1.62 0.57 -3.98
CA LEU A 104 0.60 1.61 -3.74
C LEU A 104 0.41 1.98 -2.26
N ASN A 105 1.24 1.45 -1.36
CA ASN A 105 1.29 1.78 0.07
C ASN A 105 -0.04 1.65 0.82
N GLN A 106 -0.92 0.74 0.39
CA GLN A 106 -2.12 0.39 1.16
C GLN A 106 -1.74 -0.34 2.47
N SER A 107 -2.65 -0.32 3.45
CA SER A 107 -2.42 -0.96 4.74
C SER A 107 -2.28 -2.49 4.62
N THR A 108 -1.64 -3.12 5.60
CA THR A 108 -1.53 -4.59 5.63
C THR A 108 -2.91 -5.23 5.71
N ALA A 109 -3.82 -4.66 6.51
CA ALA A 109 -5.20 -5.13 6.63
C ALA A 109 -5.92 -5.15 5.28
N PHE A 110 -5.76 -4.11 4.44
CA PHE A 110 -6.35 -4.06 3.10
C PHE A 110 -5.94 -5.28 2.25
N HIS A 111 -4.64 -5.60 2.23
CA HIS A 111 -4.11 -6.74 1.50
C HIS A 111 -4.51 -8.09 2.11
N TYR A 112 -4.50 -8.20 3.44
CA TYR A 112 -4.82 -9.42 4.18
C TYR A 112 -6.29 -9.83 4.04
N THR A 113 -7.21 -8.85 3.95
CA THR A 113 -8.64 -9.11 3.72
C THR A 113 -8.99 -9.32 2.24
N ASN A 114 -8.02 -9.22 1.34
CA ASN A 114 -8.26 -9.49 -0.08
C ASN A 114 -8.12 -10.99 -0.37
N HIS A 115 -9.23 -11.65 -0.72
CA HIS A 115 -9.22 -13.06 -1.08
C HIS A 115 -9.26 -13.27 -2.61
N PRO A 116 -8.47 -14.20 -3.17
CA PRO A 116 -8.62 -14.59 -4.57
C PRO A 116 -9.99 -15.23 -4.85
N ILE A 117 -10.53 -15.94 -3.86
CA ILE A 117 -11.88 -16.47 -3.85
C ILE A 117 -12.57 -15.95 -2.59
N SER A 118 -13.57 -15.08 -2.75
CA SER A 118 -14.34 -14.62 -1.60
C SER A 118 -15.18 -15.78 -1.01
N PRO A 119 -15.43 -15.82 0.31
CA PRO A 119 -16.18 -16.92 0.94
C PRO A 119 -17.58 -17.17 0.33
N ASP A 120 -18.19 -16.14 -0.22
CA ASP A 120 -19.51 -16.13 -0.89
C ASP A 120 -19.45 -16.48 -2.38
N THR A 121 -18.26 -16.77 -2.92
CA THR A 121 -18.08 -17.11 -4.34
C THR A 121 -18.65 -18.50 -4.63
N VAL A 122 -19.75 -18.55 -5.39
CA VAL A 122 -20.34 -19.81 -5.86
C VAL A 122 -19.80 -20.12 -7.26
N LEU A 123 -18.84 -21.04 -7.34
CA LEU A 123 -18.35 -21.63 -8.58
C LEU A 123 -18.38 -23.17 -8.48
N PRO A 124 -18.71 -23.89 -9.56
CA PRO A 124 -18.44 -25.32 -9.67
C PRO A 124 -16.97 -25.64 -9.34
N ALA A 125 -16.72 -26.80 -8.74
CA ALA A 125 -15.38 -27.20 -8.28
C ALA A 125 -14.31 -27.13 -9.38
N GLU A 126 -14.67 -27.46 -10.62
CA GLU A 126 -13.78 -27.39 -11.78
C GLU A 126 -13.34 -25.95 -12.10
N GLN A 127 -14.27 -24.99 -12.05
CA GLN A 127 -13.96 -23.58 -12.26
C GLN A 127 -13.15 -23.02 -11.08
N MET A 128 -13.45 -23.47 -9.86
CA MET A 128 -12.65 -23.12 -8.69
C MET A 128 -11.21 -23.60 -8.82
N ALA A 129 -11.00 -24.82 -9.32
CA ALA A 129 -9.68 -25.41 -9.58
C ALA A 129 -8.88 -24.72 -10.71
N ASN A 130 -9.49 -23.76 -11.41
CA ASN A 130 -8.79 -22.90 -12.35
C ASN A 130 -8.08 -21.71 -11.68
N ILE A 131 -8.44 -21.36 -10.45
CA ILE A 131 -7.81 -20.29 -9.70
C ILE A 131 -6.56 -20.87 -9.02
N LEU A 132 -5.39 -20.53 -9.55
CA LEU A 132 -4.11 -21.07 -9.08
C LEU A 132 -3.64 -20.44 -7.77
N GLY A 133 -4.13 -19.23 -7.46
CA GLY A 133 -3.72 -18.46 -6.29
C GLY A 133 -3.53 -17.00 -6.63
N GLY A 134 -2.42 -16.43 -6.18
CA GLY A 134 -2.20 -15.00 -6.21
C GLY A 134 -0.75 -14.58 -6.11
N GLU A 135 -0.48 -13.32 -6.43
CA GLU A 135 0.85 -12.73 -6.41
C GLU A 135 0.80 -11.30 -5.88
N ALA A 136 1.76 -10.94 -5.03
CA ALA A 136 1.97 -9.56 -4.62
C ALA A 136 2.89 -8.86 -5.63
N THR A 137 2.48 -7.68 -6.10
CA THR A 137 3.23 -6.93 -7.12
C THR A 137 3.94 -5.74 -6.51
N MET A 138 5.27 -5.74 -6.60
CA MET A 138 6.12 -4.63 -6.20
C MET A 138 6.63 -3.90 -7.45
N TRP A 139 5.82 -2.96 -7.95
CA TRP A 139 6.25 -2.06 -9.03
C TRP A 139 7.33 -1.10 -8.53
N ALA A 140 8.32 -0.82 -9.39
CA ALA A 140 9.60 -0.27 -8.97
C ALA A 140 9.76 1.24 -9.24
N GLU A 141 8.68 1.97 -9.56
CA GLU A 141 8.74 3.38 -9.96
C GLU A 141 9.29 4.28 -8.87
N MET A 142 9.04 3.95 -7.59
CA MET A 142 9.37 4.80 -6.44
C MET A 142 10.16 4.07 -5.35
N VAL A 143 11.02 3.14 -5.75
CA VAL A 143 11.89 2.39 -4.84
C VAL A 143 13.33 2.29 -5.34
N THR A 144 14.23 2.07 -4.39
CA THR A 144 15.64 1.74 -4.61
C THR A 144 16.00 0.52 -3.78
N HIS A 145 17.22 0.03 -3.94
CA HIS A 145 17.79 -1.02 -3.10
C HIS A 145 17.74 -0.68 -1.59
N GLU A 146 17.67 0.60 -1.21
CA GLU A 146 17.63 1.00 0.20
C GLU A 146 16.25 0.87 0.83
N ASN A 147 15.18 1.04 0.04
CA ASN A 147 13.83 1.19 0.56
C ASN A 147 12.84 0.13 0.03
N VAL A 148 13.26 -0.71 -0.92
CA VAL A 148 12.41 -1.76 -1.53
C VAL A 148 11.92 -2.75 -0.47
N ASP A 149 12.79 -3.19 0.43
CA ASP A 149 12.39 -4.13 1.50
C ASP A 149 11.34 -3.53 2.41
N SER A 150 11.39 -2.23 2.70
CA SER A 150 10.38 -1.58 3.55
C SER A 150 9.04 -1.37 2.84
N ARG A 151 9.00 -1.57 1.52
CA ARG A 151 7.75 -1.62 0.75
C ARG A 151 7.24 -3.05 0.64
N ILE A 152 8.13 -4.03 0.45
CA ILE A 152 7.72 -5.44 0.38
C ILE A 152 7.27 -5.95 1.77
N TRP A 153 8.09 -5.71 2.79
CA TRP A 153 7.94 -6.30 4.12
C TRP A 153 7.49 -5.27 5.16
N PRO A 154 6.71 -5.71 6.17
CA PRO A 154 6.22 -7.07 6.38
C PRO A 154 4.89 -7.39 5.67
N ARG A 155 4.31 -6.46 4.89
CA ARG A 155 2.97 -6.61 4.28
C ARG A 155 2.82 -7.89 3.45
N THR A 156 3.85 -8.27 2.69
CA THR A 156 3.84 -9.50 1.90
C THR A 156 3.78 -10.78 2.75
N ALA A 157 4.22 -10.76 4.01
CA ALA A 157 4.03 -11.91 4.90
C ALA A 157 2.55 -12.13 5.26
N ALA A 158 1.75 -11.06 5.38
CA ALA A 158 0.31 -11.18 5.56
C ALA A 158 -0.38 -11.68 4.27
N ILE A 159 0.11 -11.27 3.10
CA ILE A 159 -0.36 -11.80 1.81
C ILE A 159 -0.02 -13.30 1.71
N ALA A 160 1.17 -13.72 2.15
CA ALA A 160 1.56 -15.12 2.18
C ALA A 160 0.61 -15.95 3.06
N GLU A 161 0.21 -15.44 4.22
CA GLU A 161 -0.80 -16.11 5.05
C GLU A 161 -2.14 -16.25 4.31
N ARG A 162 -2.58 -15.21 3.60
CA ARG A 162 -3.81 -15.28 2.80
C ARG A 162 -3.73 -16.31 1.68
N LEU A 163 -2.55 -16.52 1.09
CA LEU A 163 -2.34 -17.48 0.00
C LEU A 163 -2.09 -18.92 0.50
N TRP A 164 -1.79 -19.10 1.78
CA TRP A 164 -1.43 -20.40 2.36
C TRP A 164 -2.47 -20.95 3.34
N SER A 165 -2.95 -20.10 4.26
CA SER A 165 -3.80 -20.51 5.37
C SER A 165 -5.26 -20.70 4.95
N PRO A 166 -6.05 -21.49 5.70
CA PRO A 166 -7.48 -21.62 5.47
C PRO A 166 -8.19 -20.26 5.43
N ASN A 167 -9.26 -20.17 4.64
CA ASN A 167 -10.06 -18.96 4.48
C ASN A 167 -10.64 -18.41 5.81
N THR A 168 -10.82 -19.28 6.80
CA THR A 168 -11.28 -18.96 8.15
C THR A 168 -10.25 -18.18 8.98
N VAL A 169 -8.98 -18.15 8.56
CA VAL A 169 -7.94 -17.32 9.16
C VAL A 169 -8.06 -15.92 8.56
N ASN A 170 -8.78 -15.04 9.25
CA ASN A 170 -9.12 -13.69 8.77
C ASN A 170 -9.17 -12.62 9.87
N ASP A 171 -8.76 -12.95 11.10
CA ASP A 171 -8.64 -11.97 12.19
C ASP A 171 -7.45 -11.03 11.92
N VAL A 172 -7.75 -9.75 11.72
CA VAL A 172 -6.77 -8.70 11.42
C VAL A 172 -5.91 -8.37 12.64
N GLN A 173 -6.48 -8.38 13.84
CA GLN A 173 -5.77 -8.02 15.07
C GLN A 173 -4.80 -9.13 15.47
N ASP A 174 -5.22 -10.39 15.36
CA ASP A 174 -4.32 -11.53 15.55
C ASP A 174 -3.21 -11.57 14.48
N MET A 175 -3.52 -11.22 13.24
CA MET A 175 -2.53 -11.08 12.17
C MET A 175 -1.45 -10.05 12.54
N TYR A 176 -1.81 -8.83 12.94
CA TYR A 176 -0.81 -7.82 13.34
C TYR A 176 0.04 -8.27 14.54
N ARG A 177 -0.58 -8.92 15.54
CA ARG A 177 0.13 -9.47 16.71
C ARG A 177 1.21 -10.47 16.29
N ARG A 178 0.93 -11.34 15.33
CA ARG A 178 1.91 -12.31 14.80
C ARG A 178 2.91 -11.65 13.86
N LEU A 179 2.45 -10.72 13.02
CA LEU A 179 3.26 -10.01 12.03
C LEU A 179 4.38 -9.22 12.68
N ASP A 180 4.15 -8.64 13.85
CA ASP A 180 5.19 -7.94 14.62
C ASP A 180 6.42 -8.82 14.91
N ARG A 181 6.18 -10.12 15.19
CA ARG A 181 7.26 -11.08 15.45
C ARG A 181 7.91 -11.53 14.14
N ILE A 182 7.10 -11.85 13.13
CA ILE A 182 7.60 -12.26 11.81
C ILE A 182 8.45 -11.15 11.18
N SER A 183 8.02 -9.89 11.26
CA SER A 183 8.77 -8.74 10.72
C SER A 183 10.18 -8.66 11.29
N LEU A 184 10.36 -8.90 12.58
CA LEU A 184 11.68 -8.87 13.21
C LEU A 184 12.52 -10.08 12.80
N GLN A 185 11.93 -11.28 12.76
CA GLN A 185 12.63 -12.51 12.35
C GLN A 185 13.12 -12.44 10.90
N LEU A 186 12.43 -11.70 10.03
CA LEU A 186 12.84 -11.49 8.65
C LEU A 186 14.20 -10.79 8.51
N GLU A 187 14.70 -10.09 9.54
CA GLU A 187 16.07 -9.55 9.53
C GLU A 187 17.13 -10.68 9.55
N GLU A 188 16.82 -11.86 10.07
CA GLU A 188 17.75 -13.01 10.13
C GLU A 188 18.11 -13.54 8.74
N VAL A 189 17.27 -13.29 7.73
CA VAL A 189 17.53 -13.65 6.33
C VAL A 189 18.06 -12.47 5.50
N GLY A 190 18.43 -11.36 6.16
CA GLY A 190 19.10 -10.21 5.55
C GLY A 190 18.17 -9.12 5.00
N LEU A 191 16.87 -9.18 5.28
CA LEU A 191 15.94 -8.12 4.87
C LEU A 191 16.20 -6.83 5.66
N LEU A 192 16.08 -5.70 4.97
CA LEU A 192 16.54 -4.41 5.45
C LEU A 192 15.41 -3.46 5.89
N HIS A 193 14.15 -3.91 5.92
CA HIS A 193 12.98 -3.06 6.18
C HIS A 193 13.00 -2.37 7.55
N GLU A 194 13.56 -3.01 8.58
CA GLU A 194 13.75 -2.41 9.91
C GLU A 194 15.07 -1.63 9.99
N LYS A 195 16.20 -2.28 9.67
CA LYS A 195 17.53 -1.67 9.71
C LYS A 195 17.69 -0.39 8.88
N ASN A 196 17.23 -0.40 7.61
CA ASN A 196 17.44 0.75 6.71
C ASN A 196 16.61 1.96 7.12
N HIS A 197 15.46 1.76 7.78
CA HIS A 197 14.67 2.88 8.31
C HIS A 197 15.52 3.78 9.22
N LEU A 198 16.23 3.21 10.20
CA LEU A 198 17.11 3.98 11.10
C LEU A 198 18.29 4.63 10.35
N MET A 199 18.83 3.95 9.33
CA MET A 199 19.89 4.49 8.48
C MET A 199 19.43 5.71 7.70
N MET A 200 18.25 5.63 7.08
CA MET A 200 17.66 6.74 6.33
C MET A 200 17.37 7.94 7.24
N LEU A 201 16.90 7.70 8.47
CA LEU A 201 16.74 8.79 9.45
C LEU A 201 18.06 9.46 9.80
N ARG A 202 19.16 8.71 10.01
CA ARG A 202 20.49 9.29 10.27
C ARG A 202 20.96 10.16 9.09
N ARG A 203 20.68 9.76 7.86
CA ARG A 203 20.99 10.58 6.68
C ARG A 203 20.21 11.89 6.71
N LEU A 204 18.92 11.83 7.01
CA LEU A 204 18.03 12.99 7.07
C LEU A 204 18.41 13.98 8.18
N THR A 205 18.97 13.50 9.28
CA THR A 205 19.46 14.34 10.40
C THR A 205 20.92 14.75 10.28
N GLY A 206 21.60 14.43 9.18
CA GLY A 206 23.04 14.73 9.04
C GLY A 206 23.93 14.00 10.05
N GLY A 207 23.45 12.88 10.61
CA GLY A 207 24.15 12.10 11.64
C GLY A 207 23.82 12.48 13.08
N GLU A 208 22.98 13.48 13.32
CA GLU A 208 22.51 13.87 14.66
C GLU A 208 21.52 12.86 15.26
N ASP A 209 21.10 13.09 16.51
CA ASP A 209 20.10 12.26 17.20
C ASP A 209 18.81 12.15 16.38
N ILE A 210 18.48 10.90 16.03
CA ILE A 210 17.31 10.59 15.21
C ILE A 210 16.02 10.52 16.01
N LYS A 211 16.05 10.49 17.35
CA LYS A 211 14.83 10.28 18.16
C LYS A 211 13.71 11.29 17.87
N PRO A 212 13.96 12.61 17.78
CA PRO A 212 12.90 13.57 17.51
C PRO A 212 12.29 13.37 16.11
N LEU A 213 13.12 13.10 15.10
CA LEU A 213 12.65 12.83 13.75
C LEU A 213 11.88 11.51 13.67
N LYS A 214 12.41 10.45 14.29
CA LYS A 214 11.79 9.12 14.33
C LYS A 214 10.39 9.18 14.93
N MET A 215 10.22 9.91 16.03
CA MET A 215 8.93 10.13 16.69
C MET A 215 7.86 10.61 15.71
N LEU A 216 8.19 11.58 14.84
CA LEU A 216 7.27 12.08 13.82
C LEU A 216 7.14 11.11 12.64
N VAL A 217 8.24 10.57 12.11
CA VAL A 217 8.21 9.69 10.91
C VAL A 217 7.46 8.38 11.19
N ASP A 218 7.51 7.86 12.41
CA ASP A 218 6.80 6.65 12.82
C ASP A 218 5.27 6.78 12.80
N ILE A 219 4.75 8.02 12.73
CA ILE A 219 3.33 8.30 12.57
C ILE A 219 2.98 8.88 11.19
N LEU A 220 3.90 8.82 10.24
CA LEU A 220 3.69 9.22 8.85
C LEU A 220 3.70 8.00 7.92
N GLU A 221 2.86 8.07 6.90
CA GLU A 221 2.84 7.10 5.80
C GLU A 221 3.06 7.82 4.47
N PRO A 222 3.68 7.20 3.46
CA PRO A 222 3.60 7.69 2.10
C PRO A 222 2.14 7.84 1.68
N VAL A 223 1.84 8.88 0.90
CA VAL A 223 0.50 8.98 0.30
C VAL A 223 0.20 7.74 -0.54
N LYS A 224 -1.03 7.25 -0.41
CA LYS A 224 -1.47 6.00 -1.03
C LYS A 224 -1.72 6.15 -2.52
N GLU A 225 -1.68 5.01 -3.21
CA GLU A 225 -1.97 4.89 -4.64
C GLU A 225 -1.08 5.83 -5.48
N TYR A 226 -1.60 6.26 -6.63
CA TYR A 226 -0.91 7.17 -7.54
C TYR A 226 -0.85 8.62 -7.05
N LYS A 227 -1.26 8.93 -5.80
CA LYS A 227 -1.23 10.30 -5.29
C LYS A 227 0.19 10.87 -5.26
N ARG A 228 1.19 10.05 -4.97
CA ARG A 228 2.59 10.50 -4.91
C ARG A 228 3.04 11.11 -6.24
N HIS A 229 2.68 10.51 -7.37
CA HIS A 229 3.00 11.06 -8.71
C HIS A 229 2.35 12.42 -9.01
N ARG A 230 1.27 12.78 -8.31
CA ARG A 230 0.46 13.97 -8.61
C ARG A 230 0.78 15.18 -7.72
N LEU A 231 1.61 15.02 -6.69
CA LEU A 231 1.93 16.07 -5.71
C LEU A 231 3.14 16.94 -6.12
N GLY A 232 3.21 17.33 -7.39
CA GLY A 232 4.14 18.35 -7.89
C GLY A 232 5.62 17.95 -8.02
N VAL A 233 6.06 16.86 -7.39
CA VAL A 233 7.44 16.35 -7.52
C VAL A 233 7.52 15.35 -8.67
N LYS A 234 8.36 15.66 -9.66
CA LYS A 234 8.67 14.75 -10.76
C LYS A 234 9.79 13.80 -10.36
N TYR A 235 9.48 12.51 -10.37
CA TYR A 235 10.45 11.45 -10.15
C TYR A 235 10.90 10.86 -11.47
N THR A 236 12.16 10.45 -11.53
CA THR A 236 12.72 9.59 -12.56
C THR A 236 13.33 8.35 -11.90
N GLN A 237 13.74 7.38 -12.71
CA GLN A 237 14.48 6.20 -12.22
C GLN A 237 15.82 6.57 -11.55
N TYR A 238 16.31 7.80 -11.74
CA TYR A 238 17.55 8.30 -11.15
C TYR A 238 17.32 9.30 -10.01
N SER A 239 16.07 9.57 -9.65
CA SER A 239 15.77 10.46 -8.54
C SER A 239 16.32 9.88 -7.22
N PRO A 240 16.84 10.72 -6.32
CA PRO A 240 17.28 10.26 -5.01
C PRO A 240 16.06 10.00 -4.10
N TYR A 241 15.72 8.73 -3.89
CA TYR A 241 14.68 8.29 -2.95
C TYR A 241 15.18 8.32 -1.50
N THR A 242 15.52 9.52 -1.03
CA THR A 242 16.20 9.78 0.24
C THR A 242 15.50 10.84 1.10
N ARG A 243 14.22 11.11 0.82
CA ARG A 243 13.38 12.09 1.53
C ARG A 243 12.65 11.43 2.70
N THR A 244 11.92 12.23 3.48
CA THR A 244 11.16 11.72 4.63
C THR A 244 10.14 10.67 4.23
N VAL A 245 9.43 10.88 3.11
CA VAL A 245 8.49 9.91 2.55
C VAL A 245 9.14 8.57 2.19
N ASP A 246 10.42 8.56 1.84
CA ASP A 246 11.16 7.34 1.53
C ASP A 246 11.53 6.58 2.81
N ALA A 247 11.74 7.29 3.92
CA ALA A 247 11.97 6.71 5.24
C ALA A 247 10.67 6.29 5.96
N SER A 248 9.52 6.85 5.58
CA SER A 248 8.19 6.46 6.08
C SER A 248 7.78 5.06 5.60
N ARG A 249 6.95 4.38 6.41
CA ARG A 249 6.42 3.03 6.14
C ARG A 249 4.97 3.11 5.66
N ALA A 250 4.51 2.15 4.86
CA ALA A 250 3.16 2.16 4.28
C ALA A 250 2.02 1.92 5.30
N ASP A 251 2.32 1.25 6.42
CA ASP A 251 1.34 0.90 7.47
C ASP A 251 1.98 1.15 8.83
N ALA A 252 2.00 2.43 9.19
CA ALA A 252 2.77 2.96 10.30
C ALA A 252 2.25 2.41 11.64
N LYS A 253 3.04 1.52 12.26
CA LYS A 253 2.66 0.80 13.48
C LYS A 253 2.23 1.73 14.61
N VAL A 254 2.97 2.81 14.86
CA VAL A 254 2.66 3.75 15.96
C VAL A 254 1.34 4.46 15.69
N ALA A 255 1.09 4.88 14.45
CA ALA A 255 -0.18 5.48 14.08
C ALA A 255 -1.36 4.51 14.18
N ARG A 256 -1.16 3.25 13.75
CA ARG A 256 -2.16 2.19 13.87
C ARG A 256 -2.51 1.91 15.33
N GLN A 257 -1.51 1.71 16.19
CA GLN A 257 -1.71 1.47 17.63
C GLN A 257 -2.40 2.64 18.33
N PHE A 258 -2.09 3.89 17.94
CA PHE A 258 -2.82 5.06 18.45
C PHE A 258 -4.30 4.99 18.08
N ASN A 259 -4.61 4.74 16.81
CA ASN A 259 -5.99 4.64 16.33
C ASN A 259 -6.74 3.47 17.01
N GLU A 260 -6.12 2.31 17.18
CA GLU A 260 -6.70 1.17 17.90
C GLU A 260 -7.03 1.50 19.36
N ASN A 261 -6.16 2.25 20.04
CA ASN A 261 -6.43 2.69 21.41
C ASN A 261 -7.55 3.74 21.49
N VAL A 262 -7.66 4.62 20.49
CA VAL A 262 -8.82 5.51 20.36
C VAL A 262 -10.11 4.71 20.21
N ASP A 263 -10.09 3.69 19.37
CA ASP A 263 -11.24 2.82 19.12
C ASP A 263 -11.66 2.09 20.42
N LEU A 264 -10.71 1.50 21.14
CA LEU A 264 -10.96 0.88 22.46
C LEU A 264 -11.55 1.85 23.49
N LEU A 265 -11.08 3.10 23.49
CA LEU A 265 -11.63 4.14 24.37
C LEU A 265 -13.07 4.48 24.00
N ILE A 266 -13.36 4.71 22.72
CA ILE A 266 -14.70 5.14 22.27
C ILE A 266 -15.69 3.98 22.38
N ASP A 267 -15.31 2.80 21.91
CA ASP A 267 -16.22 1.67 21.70
C ASP A 267 -16.43 0.85 22.99
N SER A 268 -15.44 0.84 23.89
CA SER A 268 -15.47 0.00 25.11
C SER A 268 -15.13 0.75 26.41
N ARG A 269 -14.81 2.04 26.36
CA ARG A 269 -14.36 2.84 27.51
C ARG A 269 -13.20 2.19 28.27
N ASP A 270 -12.28 1.55 27.53
CA ASP A 270 -11.12 0.87 28.12
C ASP A 270 -10.23 1.88 28.87
N ALA A 271 -10.20 1.75 30.21
CA ALA A 271 -9.38 2.61 31.07
C ALA A 271 -7.89 2.45 30.80
N SER A 272 -7.45 1.27 30.35
CA SER A 272 -6.06 1.02 30.01
C SER A 272 -5.65 1.73 28.71
N ALA A 273 -6.60 1.97 27.79
CA ALA A 273 -6.35 2.73 26.57
C ALA A 273 -6.07 4.21 26.86
N VAL A 274 -6.73 4.80 27.87
CA VAL A 274 -6.49 6.19 28.30
C VAL A 274 -5.03 6.40 28.69
N GLY A 275 -4.48 5.53 29.55
CA GLY A 275 -3.08 5.63 29.98
C GLY A 275 -2.09 5.49 28.82
N ARG A 276 -2.35 4.56 27.89
CA ARG A 276 -1.52 4.39 26.67
C ARG A 276 -1.56 5.62 25.77
N LEU A 277 -2.74 6.19 25.55
CA LEU A 277 -2.91 7.39 24.71
C LEU A 277 -2.21 8.61 25.32
N LEU A 278 -2.42 8.87 26.61
CA LEU A 278 -1.77 10.00 27.30
C LEU A 278 -0.24 9.84 27.32
N SER A 279 0.27 8.64 27.58
CA SER A 279 1.71 8.37 27.50
C SER A 279 2.28 8.59 26.10
N GLN A 280 1.54 8.23 25.04
CA GLN A 280 1.96 8.46 23.66
C GLN A 280 1.99 9.97 23.33
N ILE A 281 1.03 10.74 23.84
CA ILE A 281 0.96 12.19 23.68
C ILE A 281 2.12 12.87 24.42
N ASP A 282 2.43 12.45 25.64
CA ASP A 282 3.58 12.97 26.39
C ASP A 282 4.89 12.70 25.64
N HIS A 283 5.04 11.52 25.05
CA HIS A 283 6.19 11.19 24.19
C HIS A 283 6.28 12.12 22.97
N TRP A 284 5.17 12.38 22.28
CA TRP A 284 5.13 13.32 21.16
C TRP A 284 5.46 14.74 21.60
N LYS A 285 4.90 15.21 22.72
CA LYS A 285 5.16 16.54 23.27
C LYS A 285 6.64 16.74 23.59
N SER A 286 7.26 15.75 24.23
CA SER A 286 8.71 15.77 24.50
C SER A 286 9.54 15.78 23.22
N GLY A 287 9.19 14.95 22.23
CA GLY A 287 9.95 14.89 20.97
C GLY A 287 9.83 16.15 20.12
N LEU A 288 8.68 16.84 20.18
CA LEU A 288 8.45 18.10 19.44
C LEU A 288 9.37 19.22 19.90
N THR A 289 9.73 19.27 21.19
CA THR A 289 10.65 20.29 21.73
C THR A 289 12.01 20.28 21.02
N ASP A 290 12.54 19.10 20.75
CA ASP A 290 13.85 18.93 20.11
C ASP A 290 13.78 18.94 18.58
N LEU A 291 12.63 18.53 18.02
CA LEU A 291 12.44 18.35 16.57
C LEU A 291 12.66 19.64 15.78
N GLU A 292 12.19 20.78 16.27
CA GLU A 292 12.35 22.06 15.57
C GLU A 292 13.83 22.41 15.37
N GLY A 293 14.68 22.12 16.36
CA GLY A 293 16.13 22.29 16.23
C GLY A 293 16.73 21.39 15.14
N VAL A 294 16.30 20.11 15.09
CA VAL A 294 16.73 19.15 14.07
C VAL A 294 16.30 19.61 12.67
N ILE A 295 15.06 20.09 12.52
CA ILE A 295 14.54 20.61 11.26
C ILE A 295 15.34 21.84 10.80
N ASN A 296 15.60 22.79 11.69
CA ASN A 296 16.34 24.02 11.37
C ASN A 296 17.76 23.77 10.86
N ARG A 297 18.43 22.73 11.36
CA ARG A 297 19.80 22.36 10.95
C ARG A 297 19.86 21.53 9.68
N ASN A 298 18.75 20.90 9.28
CA ASN A 298 18.69 19.96 8.17
C ASN A 298 17.66 20.41 7.12
N PRO A 299 18.07 21.14 6.06
CA PRO A 299 17.14 21.73 5.08
C PRO A 299 16.18 20.74 4.41
N ILE A 300 16.59 19.47 4.23
CA ILE A 300 15.72 18.42 3.66
C ILE A 300 14.46 18.19 4.51
N LEU A 301 14.54 18.43 5.83
CA LEU A 301 13.43 18.25 6.76
C LEU A 301 12.48 19.46 6.79
N HIS A 302 12.73 20.53 6.04
CA HIS A 302 11.77 21.63 5.95
C HIS A 302 10.43 21.18 5.36
N GLU A 303 10.44 20.11 4.55
CA GLU A 303 9.23 19.51 3.96
C GLU A 303 8.24 18.96 5.00
N ILE A 304 8.69 18.67 6.24
CA ILE A 304 7.86 18.11 7.31
C ILE A 304 7.47 19.10 8.40
N ARG A 305 7.89 20.38 8.30
CA ARG A 305 7.44 21.44 9.24
C ARG A 305 5.91 21.49 9.39
N PRO A 306 5.10 21.37 8.31
CA PRO A 306 3.65 21.37 8.46
C PRO A 306 3.15 20.16 9.26
N HIS A 307 3.76 18.98 9.11
CA HIS A 307 3.42 17.80 9.91
C HIS A 307 3.77 18.00 11.38
N ALA A 308 4.93 18.58 11.68
CA ALA A 308 5.31 18.93 13.06
C ALA A 308 4.32 19.93 13.69
N ALA A 309 3.87 20.94 12.94
CA ALA A 309 2.87 21.90 13.38
C ALA A 309 1.49 21.25 13.61
N THR A 310 1.07 20.34 12.73
CA THR A 310 -0.15 19.55 12.92
C THR A 310 -0.05 18.72 14.19
N LEU A 311 1.05 18.00 14.40
CA LEU A 311 1.24 17.20 15.62
C LEU A 311 1.25 18.08 16.88
N ALA A 312 1.88 19.26 16.83
CA ALA A 312 1.87 20.23 17.92
C ALA A 312 0.45 20.68 18.29
N ALA A 313 -0.41 20.93 17.30
CA ALA A 313 -1.82 21.23 17.55
C ALA A 313 -2.56 20.02 18.16
N LEU A 314 -2.29 18.80 17.69
CA LEU A 314 -2.91 17.58 18.20
C LEU A 314 -2.56 17.32 19.67
N VAL A 315 -1.28 17.43 20.06
CA VAL A 315 -0.86 17.12 21.44
C VAL A 315 -1.46 18.07 22.48
N GLU A 316 -1.85 19.28 22.08
CA GLU A 316 -2.54 20.23 22.96
C GLU A 316 -4.04 19.93 23.07
N MET A 317 -4.68 19.40 22.02
CA MET A 317 -6.11 19.10 22.01
C MET A 317 -6.46 17.71 22.56
N LEU A 318 -5.63 16.71 22.27
CA LEU A 318 -5.94 15.30 22.54
C LEU A 318 -6.14 14.98 24.03
N PRO A 319 -5.34 15.47 25.00
CA PRO A 319 -5.48 15.09 26.41
C PRO A 319 -6.87 15.39 26.98
N GLU A 320 -7.41 16.58 26.66
CA GLU A 320 -8.73 17.00 27.11
C GLU A 320 -9.84 16.19 26.42
N MET A 321 -9.71 15.93 25.12
CA MET A 321 -10.67 15.09 24.39
C MET A 321 -10.72 13.67 24.94
N ILE A 322 -9.56 13.05 25.18
CA ILE A 322 -9.45 11.71 25.75
C ILE A 322 -10.09 11.63 27.14
N THR A 323 -9.76 12.59 28.01
CA THR A 323 -10.30 12.65 29.37
C THR A 323 -11.82 12.88 29.34
N SER A 324 -12.30 13.72 28.41
CA SER A 324 -13.72 13.99 28.24
C SER A 324 -14.48 12.75 27.77
N VAL A 325 -14.02 12.06 26.72
CA VAL A 325 -14.64 10.81 26.24
C VAL A 325 -14.64 9.74 27.33
N SER A 326 -13.52 9.56 28.04
CA SER A 326 -13.40 8.61 29.15
C SER A 326 -14.41 8.91 30.27
N GLY A 327 -14.56 10.19 30.63
CA GLY A 327 -15.49 10.66 31.65
C GLY A 327 -16.95 10.78 31.20
N GLY A 328 -17.29 10.41 29.95
CA GLY A 328 -18.62 10.59 29.38
C GLY A 328 -19.05 12.05 29.23
N LYS A 329 -18.08 12.97 29.15
CA LYS A 329 -18.28 14.41 29.00
C LYS A 329 -18.07 14.85 27.56
N LYS A 330 -18.66 15.99 27.21
CA LYS A 330 -18.46 16.66 25.93
C LYS A 330 -17.45 17.80 26.10
N VAL A 331 -16.72 18.09 25.02
CA VAL A 331 -15.86 19.29 24.94
C VAL A 331 -16.66 20.46 24.41
N ASN A 332 -16.16 21.69 24.55
CA ASN A 332 -16.91 22.86 24.10
C ASN A 332 -16.91 22.99 22.56
N GLN A 333 -17.91 23.71 22.01
CA GLN A 333 -18.04 23.89 20.57
C GLN A 333 -16.81 24.54 19.92
N SER A 334 -16.15 25.48 20.62
CA SER A 334 -14.95 26.14 20.10
C SER A 334 -13.78 25.17 19.87
N GLN A 335 -13.62 24.15 20.72
CA GLN A 335 -12.62 23.10 20.54
C GLN A 335 -12.95 22.19 19.35
N ILE A 336 -14.24 21.87 19.17
CA ILE A 336 -14.70 21.12 17.99
C ILE A 336 -14.44 21.89 16.71
N ASP A 337 -14.74 23.20 16.70
CA ASP A 337 -14.51 24.06 15.54
C ASP A 337 -13.02 24.13 15.18
N LYS A 338 -12.15 24.33 16.18
CA LYS A 338 -10.69 24.30 16.00
C LYS A 338 -10.19 22.97 15.45
N GLY A 339 -10.70 21.84 15.97
CA GLY A 339 -10.33 20.52 15.48
C GLY A 339 -10.77 20.26 14.04
N ASN A 340 -11.99 20.68 13.69
CA ASN A 340 -12.50 20.61 12.32
C ASN A 340 -11.72 21.50 11.36
N GLU A 341 -11.33 22.71 11.81
CA GLU A 341 -10.47 23.60 11.03
C GLU A 341 -9.09 22.99 10.80
N LEU A 342 -8.48 22.38 11.82
CA LEU A 342 -7.21 21.66 11.66
C LEU A 342 -7.34 20.59 10.59
N LEU A 343 -8.36 19.71 10.67
CA LEU A 343 -8.58 18.62 9.71
C LEU A 343 -8.76 19.13 8.27
N LYS A 344 -9.45 20.25 8.06
CA LYS A 344 -9.65 20.85 6.73
C LYS A 344 -8.35 21.37 6.11
N ASN A 345 -7.41 21.80 6.94
CA ASN A 345 -6.17 22.42 6.50
C ASN A 345 -5.00 21.44 6.36
N VAL A 346 -5.20 20.15 6.70
CA VAL A 346 -4.16 19.13 6.52
C VAL A 346 -3.97 18.84 5.02
N ILE A 347 -2.73 18.99 4.57
CA ILE A 347 -2.28 18.67 3.21
C ILE A 347 -1.15 17.63 3.35
N PRO A 348 -1.00 16.66 2.43
CA PRO A 348 0.07 15.67 2.46
C PRO A 348 1.44 16.27 2.08
N TRP A 349 1.97 17.14 2.94
CA TRP A 349 3.28 17.76 2.80
C TRP A 349 4.39 16.72 2.76
N GLY A 350 5.45 16.99 1.99
CA GLY A 350 6.51 16.01 1.76
C GLY A 350 6.05 14.72 1.06
N GLN A 351 4.81 14.68 0.52
CA GLN A 351 4.16 13.49 -0.05
C GLN A 351 3.93 12.38 1.00
N ALA A 352 3.83 12.76 2.27
CA ALA A 352 3.44 11.91 3.37
C ALA A 352 2.11 12.38 3.98
N GLU A 353 1.34 11.45 4.52
CA GLU A 353 0.11 11.69 5.27
C GLU A 353 0.25 11.20 6.72
N MET A 354 -0.57 11.73 7.62
CA MET A 354 -0.50 11.47 9.06
C MET A 354 -1.72 10.62 9.50
N PRO A 355 -1.63 9.29 9.60
CA PRO A 355 -2.80 8.44 9.80
C PRO A 355 -3.43 8.56 11.19
N VAL A 356 -2.73 9.12 12.20
CA VAL A 356 -3.30 9.39 13.53
C VAL A 356 -4.46 10.39 13.49
N LEU A 357 -4.60 11.16 12.40
CA LEU A 357 -5.73 12.06 12.19
C LEU A 357 -7.07 11.33 12.11
N LYS A 358 -7.08 10.04 11.74
CA LYS A 358 -8.29 9.21 11.76
C LYS A 358 -8.82 9.02 13.19
N GLY A 359 -7.94 8.68 14.13
CA GLY A 359 -8.28 8.57 15.55
C GLY A 359 -8.68 9.93 16.13
N PHE A 360 -7.98 11.00 15.77
CA PHE A 360 -8.36 12.35 16.17
C PHE A 360 -9.77 12.73 15.68
N GLU A 361 -10.11 12.46 14.42
CA GLU A 361 -11.45 12.70 13.87
C GLU A 361 -12.53 11.90 14.60
N ARG A 362 -12.26 10.64 14.95
CA ARG A 362 -13.17 9.82 15.77
C ARG A 362 -13.37 10.42 17.17
N LEU A 363 -12.30 10.83 17.84
CA LEU A 363 -12.38 11.50 19.15
C LEU A 363 -13.22 12.77 19.07
N LEU A 364 -12.96 13.63 18.08
CA LEU A 364 -13.73 14.85 17.84
C LEU A 364 -15.23 14.57 17.74
N LYS A 365 -15.63 13.56 16.95
CA LYS A 365 -17.03 13.16 16.82
C LYS A 365 -17.61 12.62 18.14
N ALA A 366 -16.83 11.86 18.89
CA ALA A 366 -17.29 11.27 20.16
C ALA A 366 -17.49 12.34 21.26
N CYS A 367 -16.63 13.36 21.31
CA CYS A 367 -16.69 14.42 22.31
C CYS A 367 -17.47 15.67 21.88
N ALA A 368 -17.98 15.73 20.64
CA ALA A 368 -18.84 16.82 20.17
C ALA A 368 -20.14 16.94 20.99
N PRO A 369 -20.63 18.16 21.30
CA PRO A 369 -21.83 18.43 22.09
C PRO A 369 -23.08 17.64 21.70
#